data_AF-X1QLR7-F1
#
_entry.id   AF-X1QLR7-F1
#
_cell.length_a   1.000
_cell.length_b   1.000
_cell.length_c   1.000
_cell.angle_alpha   90.00
_cell.angle_beta   90.00
_cell.angle_gamma   90.00
#
_symmetry.space_group_name_H-M   'P 1'
#
loop_
_entity.id
_entity.type
_entity.pdbx_description
1 polymer ?
#
loop_
_entity_poly.entity_id
_entity_poly.type
_entity_poly.pdbx_seq_one_letter_code
_entity_poly.pdbx_strand_id
1 'polypeptide(L)'
;MSFSVTAVGVPDNAVTSRKIAPNEVASEDLAVNTVQYAEVEISVAEILDLFAAPKTLVAAPGAGKVLEFISLLLAYDWVSVAYTPGSAGNLQVKYTDGDGAAASTTEAVTGFLNLEADALRTLDKLELTTTPVANAALVLTVATASPTDGDSPIHAKVAYRVHATGL
;
A
#
# COMPACT_ATOMS: atom_id res chain seq x y z
N MET A 1 -31.48 -14.84 -27.05
CA MET A 1 -32.56 -14.53 -26.10
C MET A 1 -31.96 -13.62 -25.05
N SER A 2 -32.44 -12.37 -24.96
CA SER A 2 -32.06 -11.47 -23.88
C SER A 2 -32.95 -11.77 -22.68
N PHE A 3 -32.37 -12.22 -21.57
CA PHE A 3 -33.11 -12.45 -20.34
C PHE A 3 -33.08 -11.14 -19.53
N SER A 4 -33.97 -10.21 -19.84
CA SER A 4 -34.24 -9.08 -18.95
C SER A 4 -35.10 -9.59 -17.78
N VAL A 5 -34.64 -9.45 -16.55
CA VAL A 5 -35.45 -9.73 -15.35
C VAL A 5 -36.52 -8.65 -15.26
N THR A 6 -37.75 -8.96 -15.67
CA THR A 6 -38.82 -7.95 -15.77
C THR A 6 -39.68 -7.82 -14.52
N ALA A 7 -39.71 -8.83 -13.64
CA ALA A 7 -40.25 -8.79 -12.27
C ALA A 7 -40.28 -10.21 -11.68
N VAL A 8 -39.16 -10.66 -11.12
CA VAL A 8 -39.16 -11.57 -9.96
C VAL A 8 -38.21 -10.88 -9.01
N GLY A 9 -38.76 -10.27 -7.96
CA GLY A 9 -37.96 -9.60 -6.95
C GLY A 9 -36.87 -10.55 -6.52
N VAL A 10 -35.62 -10.14 -6.66
CA VAL A 10 -34.48 -10.85 -6.09
C VAL A 10 -34.85 -11.05 -4.60
N PRO A 11 -35.16 -12.27 -4.15
CA PRO A 11 -35.69 -12.46 -2.80
C PRO A 11 -34.65 -11.99 -1.78
N ASP A 12 -35.09 -11.59 -0.59
CA ASP A 12 -34.16 -11.25 0.49
C ASP A 12 -33.14 -12.40 0.65
N ASN A 13 -31.85 -12.07 0.72
CA ASN A 13 -30.76 -13.06 0.76
C ASN A 13 -30.64 -13.95 -0.50
N ALA A 14 -31.11 -13.50 -1.66
CA ALA A 14 -30.88 -14.20 -2.93
C ALA A 14 -29.39 -14.39 -3.21
N VAL A 15 -28.57 -13.36 -2.89
CA VAL A 15 -27.11 -13.39 -2.93
C VAL A 15 -26.62 -13.25 -1.50
N THR A 16 -25.97 -14.28 -0.98
CA THR A 16 -25.27 -14.25 0.31
C THR A 16 -23.81 -14.59 0.07
N SER A 17 -22.93 -14.25 1.00
CA SER A 17 -21.51 -14.63 0.94
C SER A 17 -21.28 -16.14 0.79
N ARG A 18 -22.27 -16.97 1.17
CA ARG A 18 -22.23 -18.44 1.01
C ARG A 18 -22.57 -18.91 -0.42
N LYS A 19 -23.20 -18.05 -1.23
CA LYS A 19 -23.59 -18.32 -2.62
C LYS A 19 -22.64 -17.70 -3.64
N ILE A 20 -21.75 -16.83 -3.18
CA ILE A 20 -20.63 -16.29 -3.95
C ILE A 20 -19.47 -17.26 -3.74
N ALA A 21 -19.01 -17.92 -4.80
CA ALA A 21 -17.84 -18.77 -4.70
C ALA A 21 -16.58 -17.93 -4.40
N PRO A 22 -15.52 -18.52 -3.84
CA PRO A 22 -14.26 -17.80 -3.65
C PRO A 22 -13.80 -17.15 -4.96
N ASN A 23 -13.43 -15.86 -4.89
CA ASN A 23 -12.98 -15.04 -6.03
C ASN A 23 -14.03 -14.77 -7.13
N GLU A 24 -15.32 -15.00 -6.90
CA GLU A 24 -16.37 -14.61 -7.87
C GLU A 24 -16.64 -13.10 -7.91
N VAL A 25 -16.25 -12.36 -6.87
CA VAL A 25 -16.27 -10.89 -6.85
C VAL A 25 -14.83 -10.44 -6.69
N ALA A 26 -14.26 -9.88 -7.75
CA ALA A 26 -12.93 -9.29 -7.76
C ALA A 26 -12.99 -7.81 -7.36
N SER A 27 -11.82 -7.21 -7.09
CA SER A 27 -11.72 -5.77 -6.80
C SER A 27 -12.24 -4.89 -7.95
N GLU A 28 -12.22 -5.40 -9.18
CA GLU A 28 -12.75 -4.74 -10.38
C GLU A 28 -14.29 -4.67 -10.37
N ASP A 29 -14.96 -5.60 -9.68
CA ASP A 29 -16.42 -5.63 -9.52
C ASP A 29 -16.89 -4.67 -8.42
N LEU A 30 -15.97 -4.21 -7.57
CA LEU A 30 -16.25 -3.26 -6.51
C LEU A 30 -16.13 -1.82 -7.05
N ALA A 31 -16.98 -0.94 -6.52
CA ALA A 31 -16.84 0.47 -6.84
C ALA A 31 -15.46 0.98 -6.39
N VAL A 32 -14.78 1.76 -7.24
CA VAL A 32 -13.38 2.17 -7.05
C VAL A 32 -13.15 3.02 -5.78
N ASN A 33 -14.22 3.60 -5.24
CA ASN A 33 -14.24 4.36 -3.99
C ASN A 33 -14.38 3.48 -2.73
N THR A 34 -14.51 2.16 -2.88
CA THR A 34 -14.37 1.21 -1.77
C THR A 34 -12.92 1.09 -1.33
N VAL A 35 -12.68 0.60 -0.10
CA VAL A 35 -11.32 0.32 0.37
C VAL A 35 -10.73 -0.80 -0.46
N GLN A 36 -9.60 -0.52 -1.10
CA GLN A 36 -8.82 -1.48 -1.88
C GLN A 36 -7.55 -1.85 -1.14
N TYR A 37 -7.02 -3.03 -1.43
CA TYR A 37 -5.74 -3.51 -0.91
C TYR A 37 -4.79 -3.80 -2.07
N ALA A 38 -3.52 -3.44 -1.91
CA ALA A 38 -2.44 -3.95 -2.75
C ALA A 38 -1.40 -4.64 -1.87
N GLU A 39 -0.90 -5.78 -2.34
CA GLU A 39 0.17 -6.55 -1.71
C GLU A 39 1.40 -6.46 -2.61
N VAL A 40 2.51 -6.02 -2.04
CA VAL A 40 3.74 -5.73 -2.77
C VAL A 40 4.91 -6.31 -2.01
N GLU A 41 5.68 -7.16 -2.68
CA GLU A 41 6.98 -7.60 -2.17
C GLU A 41 8.04 -6.54 -2.49
N ILE A 42 8.85 -6.25 -1.49
CA ILE A 42 10.03 -5.39 -1.58
C ILE A 42 11.24 -6.31 -1.40
N SER A 43 11.93 -6.56 -2.50
CA SER A 43 13.09 -7.43 -2.53
C SER A 43 14.28 -6.81 -1.79
N VAL A 44 15.25 -7.63 -1.42
CA VAL A 44 16.50 -7.18 -0.76
C VAL A 44 17.20 -6.08 -1.56
N ALA A 45 17.29 -6.25 -2.89
CA ALA A 45 17.91 -5.26 -3.76
C ALA A 45 17.16 -3.92 -3.74
N GLU A 46 15.82 -3.95 -3.68
CA GLU A 46 15.00 -2.74 -3.59
C GLU A 46 15.11 -2.08 -2.21
N ILE A 47 15.26 -2.85 -1.13
CA ILE A 47 15.49 -2.30 0.22
C ILE A 47 16.84 -1.58 0.27
N LEU A 48 17.87 -2.17 -0.32
CA LEU A 48 19.22 -1.58 -0.42
C LEU A 48 19.28 -0.32 -1.31
N ASP A 49 18.31 -0.12 -2.19
CA ASP A 49 18.22 1.06 -3.08
C ASP A 49 17.03 1.99 -2.75
N LEU A 50 16.29 1.73 -1.67
CA LEU A 50 14.98 2.34 -1.39
C LEU A 50 15.00 3.88 -1.27
N PHE A 51 16.14 4.46 -0.89
CA PHE A 51 16.34 5.91 -0.86
C PHE A 51 16.41 6.51 -2.27
N ALA A 52 17.19 5.90 -3.16
CA ALA A 52 17.40 6.38 -4.52
C ALA A 52 16.28 5.96 -5.48
N ALA A 53 15.69 4.78 -5.25
CA ALA A 53 14.60 4.20 -6.00
C ALA A 53 13.43 3.80 -5.08
N PRO A 54 12.55 4.76 -4.72
CA PRO A 54 11.34 4.48 -3.95
C PRO A 54 10.48 3.38 -4.58
N LYS A 55 9.98 2.47 -3.76
CA LYS A 55 9.16 1.35 -4.22
C LYS A 55 7.71 1.79 -4.42
N THR A 56 7.19 1.64 -5.63
CA THR A 56 5.76 1.88 -5.88
C THR A 56 4.90 0.81 -5.20
N LEU A 57 3.99 1.26 -4.32
CA LEU A 57 3.00 0.41 -3.65
C LEU A 57 1.67 0.39 -4.44
N VAL A 58 1.25 1.55 -4.93
CA VAL A 58 0.04 1.71 -5.75
C VAL A 58 0.36 2.66 -6.90
N ALA A 59 0.12 2.22 -8.13
CA ALA A 59 0.30 3.05 -9.31
C ALA A 59 -0.68 4.24 -9.32
N ALA A 60 -0.33 5.29 -10.05
CA ALA A 60 -1.19 6.46 -10.19
C ALA A 60 -2.58 6.08 -10.77
N PRO A 61 -3.69 6.65 -10.25
CA PRO A 61 -5.06 6.21 -10.58
C PRO A 61 -5.57 6.70 -11.95
N GLY A 62 -4.80 7.54 -12.65
CA GLY A 62 -5.19 8.20 -13.89
C GLY A 62 -5.73 9.62 -13.67
N ALA A 63 -5.93 10.33 -14.78
CA ALA A 63 -6.41 11.72 -14.79
C ALA A 63 -7.78 11.87 -14.11
N GLY A 64 -7.97 13.00 -13.41
CA GLY A 64 -9.22 13.33 -12.71
C GLY A 64 -9.47 12.52 -11.43
N LYS A 65 -8.44 11.87 -10.89
CA LYS A 65 -8.52 11.04 -9.69
C LYS A 65 -7.37 11.32 -8.71
N VAL A 66 -7.59 11.02 -7.44
CA VAL A 66 -6.59 11.05 -6.36
C VAL A 66 -6.61 9.73 -5.60
N LEU A 67 -5.46 9.37 -5.02
CA LEU A 67 -5.35 8.27 -4.05
C LEU A 67 -5.47 8.82 -2.62
N GLU A 68 -6.36 8.21 -1.84
CA GLU A 68 -6.35 8.34 -0.38
C GLU A 68 -5.59 7.15 0.21
N PHE A 69 -4.47 7.44 0.88
CA PHE A 69 -3.81 6.47 1.74
C PHE A 69 -4.61 6.28 3.03
N ILE A 70 -4.81 5.03 3.46
CA ILE A 70 -5.53 4.69 4.70
C ILE A 70 -4.56 4.11 5.73
N SER A 71 -3.85 3.05 5.36
CA SER A 71 -2.86 2.40 6.23
C SER A 71 -1.91 1.52 5.42
N LEU A 72 -0.76 1.20 6.02
CA LEU A 72 0.21 0.24 5.51
C LEU A 72 0.59 -0.72 6.62
N LEU A 73 0.58 -2.01 6.33
CA LEU A 73 1.24 -3.03 7.14
C LEU A 73 2.52 -3.46 6.43
N LEU A 74 3.64 -3.39 7.14
CA LEU A 74 4.92 -3.95 6.74
C LEU A 74 5.17 -5.23 7.52
N ALA A 75 5.42 -6.33 6.81
CA ALA A 75 5.89 -7.58 7.39
C ALA A 75 7.34 -7.80 6.96
N TYR A 76 8.25 -7.65 7.92
CA TYR A 76 9.65 -8.02 7.78
C TYR A 76 9.78 -9.52 8.02
N ASP A 77 10.21 -10.24 6.98
CA ASP A 77 10.39 -11.70 7.00
C ASP A 77 11.88 -12.00 7.19
N TRP A 78 12.27 -12.32 8.41
CA TRP A 78 13.69 -12.46 8.75
C TRP A 78 14.24 -13.78 8.20
N VAL A 79 15.35 -13.68 7.48
CA VAL A 79 16.03 -14.83 6.87
C VAL A 79 17.26 -15.22 7.68
N SER A 80 18.34 -14.45 7.62
CA SER A 80 19.55 -14.80 8.39
C SER A 80 20.47 -13.63 8.73
N VAL A 81 20.45 -12.55 7.95
CA VAL A 81 21.29 -11.36 8.17
C VAL A 81 20.41 -10.14 8.33
N ALA A 82 20.51 -9.49 9.48
CA ALA A 82 19.84 -8.23 9.72
C ALA A 82 20.46 -7.09 8.90
N TYR A 83 19.66 -6.10 8.50
CA TYR A 83 20.18 -4.92 7.83
C TYR A 83 20.99 -4.05 8.79
N THR A 84 22.05 -3.43 8.29
CA THR A 84 22.83 -2.38 8.96
C THR A 84 22.20 -1.02 8.65
N PRO A 85 21.54 -0.33 9.62
CA PRO A 85 20.83 0.92 9.35
C PRO A 85 21.74 2.06 8.87
N GLY A 86 22.98 2.14 9.37
CA GLY A 86 23.89 3.23 9.03
C GLY A 86 23.28 4.61 9.31
N SER A 87 23.19 5.45 8.28
CA SER A 87 22.53 6.76 8.32
C SER A 87 21.11 6.74 7.72
N ALA A 88 20.52 5.55 7.51
CA ALA A 88 19.14 5.43 7.07
C ALA A 88 18.19 6.01 8.12
N GLY A 89 17.25 6.83 7.66
CA GLY A 89 16.28 7.50 8.49
C GLY A 89 15.02 6.65 8.66
N ASN A 90 13.86 7.30 8.50
CA ASN A 90 12.59 6.64 8.68
C ASN A 90 11.98 6.21 7.34
N LEU A 91 11.33 5.06 7.34
CA LEU A 91 10.39 4.62 6.32
C LEU A 91 9.14 5.50 6.34
N GLN A 92 8.65 5.89 5.16
CA GLN A 92 7.44 6.66 5.01
C GLN A 92 6.78 6.40 3.66
N VAL A 93 5.44 6.39 3.63
CA VAL A 93 4.68 6.43 2.39
C VAL A 93 4.55 7.87 1.92
N LYS A 94 4.88 8.11 0.65
CA LYS A 94 4.78 9.40 -0.01
C LYS A 94 3.99 9.31 -1.31
N TYR A 95 3.49 10.45 -1.76
CA TYR A 95 2.91 10.61 -3.09
C TYR A 95 4.02 10.87 -4.13
N THR A 96 3.88 10.34 -5.33
CA THR A 96 4.78 10.58 -6.49
C THR A 96 6.12 9.84 -6.40
N ASP A 97 6.97 10.20 -5.44
CA ASP A 97 8.35 9.72 -5.29
C ASP A 97 8.90 9.99 -3.87
N GLY A 98 10.21 9.88 -3.68
CA GLY A 98 10.90 10.05 -2.40
C GLY A 98 10.89 11.49 -1.87
N ASP A 99 10.66 12.48 -2.74
CA ASP A 99 10.62 13.91 -2.39
C ASP A 99 9.19 14.46 -2.31
N GLY A 100 8.20 13.69 -2.79
CA GLY A 100 6.81 14.11 -2.79
C GLY A 100 6.16 14.23 -1.40
N ALA A 101 4.88 14.59 -1.41
CA ALA A 101 4.14 14.86 -0.18
C ALA A 101 4.00 13.58 0.68
N ALA A 102 4.24 13.71 1.98
CA ALA A 102 4.03 12.62 2.93
C ALA A 102 2.55 12.20 2.97
N ALA A 103 2.30 10.89 2.92
CA ALA A 103 0.95 10.31 3.04
C ALA A 103 0.74 9.61 4.40
N SER A 104 1.81 9.17 5.06
CA SER A 104 1.75 8.39 6.30
C SER A 104 2.57 8.97 7.45
N THR A 105 2.37 8.42 8.64
CA THR A 105 3.35 8.44 9.74
C THR A 105 4.66 7.77 9.32
N THR A 106 5.69 7.87 10.15
CA THR A 106 7.03 7.34 9.86
C THR A 106 7.39 6.17 10.78
N GLU A 107 8.10 5.17 10.26
CA GLU A 107 8.70 4.08 11.03
C GLU A 107 10.22 4.16 10.96
N ALA A 108 10.94 4.12 12.08
CA ALA A 108 12.40 4.14 12.04
C ALA A 108 12.96 2.84 11.46
N VAL A 109 13.99 2.93 10.60
CA VAL A 109 14.70 1.73 10.14
C VAL A 109 15.41 1.04 11.31
N THR A 110 16.03 1.82 12.18
CA THR A 110 16.61 1.32 13.43
C THR A 110 15.53 0.83 14.38
N GLY A 111 15.67 -0.40 14.88
CA GLY A 111 14.68 -1.08 15.71
C GLY A 111 13.62 -1.84 14.90
N PHE A 112 13.72 -1.83 13.56
CA PHE A 112 12.88 -2.63 12.68
C PHE A 112 13.70 -3.51 11.74
N LEU A 113 14.47 -2.94 10.81
CA LEU A 113 15.21 -3.73 9.81
C LEU A 113 16.50 -4.37 10.35
N ASN A 114 16.98 -3.93 11.52
CA ASN A 114 18.11 -4.56 12.21
C ASN A 114 17.66 -5.59 13.26
N LEU A 115 16.42 -6.06 13.19
CA LEU A 115 15.94 -7.16 14.01
C LEU A 115 16.41 -8.51 13.43
N GLU A 116 16.68 -9.44 14.34
CA GLU A 116 17.03 -10.83 14.01
C GLU A 116 15.81 -11.77 14.17
N ALA A 117 14.63 -11.25 13.84
CA ALA A 117 13.36 -11.99 13.90
C ALA A 117 12.29 -11.28 13.07
N ASP A 118 11.26 -12.04 12.69
CA ASP A 118 10.08 -11.50 12.01
C ASP A 118 9.44 -10.37 12.81
N ALA A 119 9.03 -9.33 12.11
CA ALA A 119 8.42 -8.18 12.75
C ALA A 119 7.33 -7.56 11.87
N LEU A 120 6.28 -7.08 12.53
CA LEU A 120 5.23 -6.30 11.91
C LEU A 120 5.33 -4.83 12.35
N ARG A 121 5.10 -3.92 11.41
CA ARG A 121 4.94 -2.49 11.66
C ARG A 121 3.79 -1.93 10.86
N THR A 122 3.09 -0.95 11.42
CA THR A 122 2.00 -0.25 10.75
C THR A 122 2.34 1.21 10.59
N LEU A 123 2.09 1.76 9.41
CA LEU A 123 2.11 3.19 9.16
C LEU A 123 0.67 3.64 8.94
N ASP A 124 0.25 4.64 9.70
CA ASP A 124 -1.10 5.19 9.66
C ASP A 124 -1.14 6.42 8.77
N LYS A 125 -2.34 6.78 8.32
CA LYS A 125 -2.55 8.02 7.56
C LYS A 125 -2.02 9.22 8.33
N LEU A 126 -1.31 10.11 7.64
CA LEU A 126 -0.85 11.35 8.23
C LEU A 126 -2.05 12.29 8.48
N GLU A 127 -2.33 12.61 9.75
CA GLU A 127 -3.43 13.48 10.18
C GLU A 127 -3.17 14.99 9.97
N LEU A 128 -2.09 15.36 9.28
CA LEU A 128 -1.86 16.73 8.84
C LEU A 128 -2.68 17.01 7.58
N THR A 129 -3.00 18.28 7.30
CA THR A 129 -3.68 18.72 6.07
C THR A 129 -2.82 18.41 4.84
N THR A 130 -2.86 17.16 4.40
CA THR A 130 -2.20 16.67 3.21
C THR A 130 -3.10 17.02 2.04
N THR A 131 -2.63 17.92 1.18
CA THR A 131 -3.34 18.23 -0.06
C THR A 131 -3.30 16.99 -0.93
N PRO A 132 -4.46 16.39 -1.30
CA PRO A 132 -4.47 15.24 -2.18
C PRO A 132 -3.72 15.55 -3.48
N VAL A 133 -2.80 14.67 -3.88
CA VAL A 133 -2.00 14.86 -5.08
C VAL A 133 -2.70 14.17 -6.26
N ALA A 134 -3.14 14.96 -7.23
CA ALA A 134 -3.84 14.46 -8.41
C ALA A 134 -2.94 13.53 -9.22
N ASN A 135 -3.48 12.36 -9.62
CA ASN A 135 -2.79 11.37 -10.45
C ASN A 135 -1.37 11.01 -9.95
N ALA A 136 -1.17 10.91 -8.63
CA ALA A 136 0.09 10.48 -8.04
C ALA A 136 0.03 9.03 -7.58
N ALA A 137 1.15 8.31 -7.71
CA ALA A 137 1.35 7.00 -7.12
C ALA A 137 1.56 7.11 -5.60
N LEU A 138 1.34 6.01 -4.88
CA LEU A 138 1.82 5.83 -3.51
C LEU A 138 3.12 5.04 -3.55
N VAL A 139 4.18 5.59 -2.95
CA VAL A 139 5.50 4.95 -2.90
C VAL A 139 5.96 4.80 -1.46
N LEU A 140 6.67 3.72 -1.15
CA LEU A 140 7.45 3.59 0.07
C LEU A 140 8.86 4.12 -0.20
N THR A 141 9.36 4.95 0.70
CA THR A 141 10.75 5.41 0.70
C THR A 141 11.33 5.35 2.11
N VAL A 142 12.64 5.51 2.21
CA VAL A 142 13.38 5.73 3.45
C VAL A 142 14.02 7.12 3.40
N ALA A 143 14.03 7.85 4.50
CA ALA A 143 14.73 9.13 4.57
C ALA A 143 16.26 8.95 4.64
N THR A 144 16.99 10.01 4.28
CA THR A 144 18.45 10.22 4.42
C THR A 144 19.40 9.26 3.67
N ALA A 145 19.19 7.94 3.72
CA ALA A 145 19.98 6.94 3.01
C ALA A 145 19.27 5.57 3.05
N SER A 146 19.64 4.65 2.16
CA SER A 146 19.25 3.25 2.27
C SER A 146 20.03 2.53 3.39
N PRO A 147 19.45 1.51 4.04
CA PRO A 147 20.23 0.57 4.84
C PRO A 147 21.24 -0.18 3.98
N THR A 148 22.20 -0.83 4.63
CA THR A 148 23.23 -1.68 4.00
C THR A 148 23.15 -3.10 4.55
N ASP A 149 23.82 -4.06 3.91
CA ASP A 149 23.76 -5.49 4.24
C ASP A 149 22.32 -6.05 4.22
N GLY A 150 22.07 -7.15 4.94
CA GLY A 150 20.76 -7.76 5.06
C GLY A 150 20.36 -8.67 3.89
N ASP A 151 19.49 -9.63 4.18
CA ASP A 151 19.00 -10.62 3.21
C ASP A 151 17.48 -10.87 3.29
N SER A 152 16.79 -10.08 4.10
CA SER A 152 15.41 -10.31 4.50
C SER A 152 14.45 -9.42 3.70
N PRO A 153 13.46 -9.97 2.97
CA PRO A 153 12.50 -9.17 2.21
C PRO A 153 11.44 -8.51 3.12
N ILE A 154 10.66 -7.60 2.54
CA ILE A 154 9.47 -7.03 3.21
C ILE A 154 8.24 -7.30 2.35
N HIS A 155 7.18 -7.81 2.98
CA HIS A 155 5.84 -7.88 2.38
C HIS A 155 5.00 -6.70 2.87
N ALA A 156 4.65 -5.82 1.95
CA ALA A 156 3.85 -4.63 2.21
C ALA A 156 2.40 -4.86 1.81
N LYS A 157 1.47 -4.55 2.71
CA LYS A 157 0.03 -4.54 2.44
C LYS A 157 -0.54 -3.15 2.67
N VAL A 158 -0.89 -2.46 1.59
CA VAL A 158 -1.40 -1.09 1.62
C VAL A 158 -2.92 -1.09 1.45
N ALA A 159 -3.62 -0.35 2.32
CA ALA A 159 -5.04 -0.03 2.19
C ALA A 159 -5.20 1.38 1.63
N TYR A 160 -6.03 1.52 0.59
CA TYR A 160 -6.23 2.81 -0.09
C TYR A 160 -7.65 2.95 -0.65
N ARG A 161 -8.03 4.17 -1.07
CA ARG A 161 -9.24 4.47 -1.84
C ARG A 161 -8.91 5.38 -3.02
N VAL A 162 -9.73 5.33 -4.06
CA VAL A 162 -9.65 6.24 -5.20
C VAL A 162 -10.84 7.20 -5.17
N HIS A 163 -10.59 8.50 -5.27
CA HIS A 163 -11.62 9.52 -5.37
C HIS A 163 -11.56 10.23 -6.72
N ALA A 164 -12.72 10.54 -7.31
CA ALA A 164 -12.80 11.43 -8.45
C ALA A 164 -12.67 12.89 -7.98
N THR A 165 -11.92 13.73 -8.70
CA THR A 165 -11.67 15.12 -8.33
C THR A 165 -12.64 16.12 -8.96
N GLY A 166 -13.43 15.70 -9.95
CA GLY A 166 -14.39 16.53 -10.67
C GLY A 166 -15.80 16.48 -10.09
N LEU A 167 -15.93 16.62 -8.76
CA LEU A 167 -17.22 16.68 -8.06
C LEU A 167 -17.98 17.99 -8.36
#